data_AF-A0A923YM84-F1
#
_entry.id   AF-A0A923YM84-F1
#
_cell.length_a   1.000
_cell.length_b   1.000
_cell.length_c   1.000
_cell.angle_alpha   90.00
_cell.angle_beta   90.00
_cell.angle_gamma   90.00
#
_symmetry.space_group_name_H-M   'P 1'
#
loop_
_entity.id
_entity.type
_entity.pdbx_description
1 polymer ?
#
loop_
_entity_poly.entity_id
_entity_poly.type
_entity_poly.pdbx_seq_one_letter_code
_entity_poly.pdbx_strand_id
1 'polypeptide(L)'
;MRSRLLTGLFYLQHAFGITDEQVVAGWVENPYWQVFTGEIHLQATPSIDPFSPSHRDKWLGEKGIDELLAQSIEAAKKVRVVTKKPMASWCAAGTKDR
;
A
#
# COMPACT_ATOMS: atom_id res chain seq x y z
N MET A 1 -16.12 11.96 2.28
CA MET A 1 -14.67 11.65 2.19
C MET A 1 -14.07 12.49 1.08
N ARG A 2 -12.92 13.14 1.30
CA ARG A 2 -12.21 13.93 0.27
C ARG A 2 -11.53 12.96 -0.72
N SER A 3 -12.24 12.47 -1.73
CA SER A 3 -11.69 11.48 -2.69
C SER A 3 -10.42 11.98 -3.40
N ARG A 4 -10.32 13.29 -3.66
CA ARG A 4 -9.15 13.92 -4.29
C ARG A 4 -7.88 13.85 -3.44
N LEU A 5 -8.03 13.95 -2.12
CA LEU A 5 -6.90 13.89 -1.19
C LEU A 5 -6.28 12.49 -1.20
N LEU A 6 -7.11 11.45 -1.07
CA LEU A 6 -6.66 10.05 -1.07
C LEU A 6 -6.02 9.68 -2.42
N THR A 7 -6.69 9.99 -3.54
CA THR A 7 -6.14 9.71 -4.87
C THR A 7 -4.82 10.44 -5.10
N GLY A 8 -4.69 11.69 -4.62
CA GLY A 8 -3.43 12.44 -4.72
C GLY A 8 -2.31 11.83 -3.88
N LEU A 9 -2.59 11.42 -2.64
CA LEU A 9 -1.63 10.73 -1.77
C LEU A 9 -1.17 9.39 -2.37
N PHE A 10 -2.09 8.55 -2.87
CA PHE A 10 -1.74 7.30 -3.53
C PHE A 10 -0.91 7.51 -4.80
N TYR A 11 -1.22 8.56 -5.56
CA TYR A 11 -0.43 8.91 -6.74
C TYR A 11 1.00 9.31 -6.36
N LEU A 12 1.17 10.16 -5.34
CA LEU A 12 2.49 10.58 -4.84
C LEU A 12 3.28 9.38 -4.30
N GLN A 13 2.63 8.47 -3.59
CA GLN A 13 3.24 7.24 -3.11
C GLN A 13 3.82 6.41 -4.27
N HIS A 14 3.04 6.22 -5.33
CA HIS A 14 3.46 5.42 -6.47
C HIS A 14 4.53 6.12 -7.33
N ALA A 15 4.41 7.44 -7.52
CA ALA A 15 5.33 8.23 -8.34
C ALA A 15 6.74 8.34 -7.73
N PHE A 16 6.82 8.47 -6.41
CA PHE A 16 8.09 8.62 -5.68
C PHE A 16 8.59 7.31 -5.05
N GLY A 17 7.77 6.26 -5.02
CA GLY A 17 8.16 4.96 -4.44
C GLY A 17 8.42 5.02 -2.93
N ILE A 18 7.76 5.94 -2.23
CA ILE A 18 7.95 6.23 -0.80
C ILE A 18 6.87 5.57 0.05
N THR A 19 7.12 5.38 1.35
CA THR A 19 6.11 4.83 2.27
C THR A 19 5.05 5.87 2.61
N ASP A 20 3.87 5.45 3.07
CA ASP A 20 2.78 6.36 3.37
C ASP A 20 3.12 7.37 4.47
N GLU A 21 3.95 7.00 5.46
CA GLU A 21 4.45 7.93 6.47
C GLU A 21 5.33 9.03 5.86
N GLN A 22 6.19 8.64 4.91
CA GLN A 22 7.05 9.59 4.19
C GLN A 22 6.23 10.51 3.27
N VAL A 23 5.18 10.00 2.62
CA VAL A 23 4.27 10.83 1.82
C VAL A 23 3.61 11.88 2.71
N VAL A 24 3.10 11.47 3.89
CA VAL A 24 2.41 12.38 4.82
C VAL A 24 3.37 13.44 5.38
N ALA A 25 4.59 13.06 5.74
CA ALA A 25 5.62 14.00 6.19
C ALA A 25 5.95 15.03 5.09
N GLY A 26 6.21 14.58 3.86
CA GLY A 26 6.51 15.48 2.74
C GLY A 26 5.31 16.32 2.30
N TRP A 27 4.08 15.85 2.51
CA TRP A 27 2.85 16.61 2.21
C TRP A 27 2.66 17.82 3.12
N VAL A 28 3.09 17.73 4.38
CA VAL A 28 3.09 18.88 5.31
C VAL A 28 4.16 19.90 4.95
N GLU A 29 5.33 19.42 4.51
CA GLU A 29 6.47 20.30 4.15
C GLU A 29 6.30 20.97 2.78
N ASN A 30 5.56 20.36 1.84
CA ASN A 30 5.48 20.82 0.46
C ASN A 30 4.11 21.43 0.09
N PRO A 31 4.01 22.76 -0.10
CA PRO A 31 2.77 23.44 -0.49
C PRO A 31 2.20 22.95 -1.84
N TYR A 32 3.06 22.52 -2.77
CA TYR A 32 2.60 22.04 -4.07
C TYR A 32 1.79 20.76 -3.96
N TRP A 33 2.13 19.88 -3.02
CA TRP A 33 1.41 18.63 -2.80
C TRP A 33 0.03 18.88 -2.18
N GLN A 34 -0.09 19.91 -1.33
CA GLN A 34 -1.38 20.30 -0.73
C GLN A 34 -2.34 20.86 -1.78
N VAL A 35 -1.86 21.74 -2.66
CA VAL A 35 -2.65 22.26 -3.79
C VAL A 35 -3.07 21.14 -4.74
N PHE A 36 -2.16 20.19 -5.03
CA PHE A 36 -2.46 19.04 -5.88
C PHE A 36 -3.60 18.17 -5.31
N THR A 37 -3.60 17.95 -3.99
CA THR A 37 -4.67 17.22 -3.30
C THR A 37 -5.99 17.99 -3.20
N GLY A 38 -6.00 19.26 -3.58
CA GLY A 38 -7.19 20.12 -3.62
C GLY A 38 -7.40 20.97 -2.38
N GLU A 39 -6.37 21.16 -1.55
CA GLU A 39 -6.41 22.09 -0.43
C GLU A 39 -6.21 23.53 -0.92
N ILE A 40 -6.97 24.46 -0.34
CA ILE A 40 -6.95 25.89 -0.69
C ILE A 40 -6.05 26.67 0.28
N HIS A 41 -5.81 26.13 1.47
CA HIS A 41 -4.99 26.72 2.52
C HIS A 41 -3.88 25.76 2.94
N LEU A 42 -2.71 26.33 3.27
CA LEU A 42 -1.60 25.54 3.77
C LEU A 42 -1.96 24.96 5.15
N GLN A 43 -1.97 23.63 5.25
CA GLN A 43 -2.15 22.93 6.52
C GLN A 43 -0.80 22.52 7.09
N ALA A 44 -0.49 23.03 8.29
CA ALA A 44 0.74 22.68 9.02
C ALA A 44 0.65 21.37 9.79
N THR A 45 -0.55 20.78 9.87
CA THR A 45 -0.80 19.47 10.46
C THR A 45 -1.44 18.57 9.40
N PRO A 46 -1.04 17.30 9.32
CA PRO A 46 -1.65 16.38 8.37
C PRO A 46 -3.10 16.13 8.78
N SER A 47 -4.03 16.40 7.86
CA SER A 47 -5.47 16.09 8.05
C SER A 47 -5.75 14.58 8.16
N ILE A 48 -4.79 13.75 7.75
CA ILE A 48 -4.89 12.30 7.66
C ILE A 48 -3.75 11.72 8.51
N ASP A 49 -4.13 10.92 9.51
CA ASP A 49 -3.18 10.04 10.21
C ASP A 49 -2.56 9.08 9.19
N PRO A 50 -1.23 8.78 9.23
CA PRO A 50 -0.60 7.84 8.31
C PRO A 50 -1.45 6.58 8.14
N PHE A 51 -1.45 6.02 6.92
CA PHE A 51 -2.34 4.94 6.50
C PHE A 51 -2.00 3.63 7.25
N SER A 52 -2.37 3.57 8.52
CA SER A 52 -2.28 2.38 9.33
C SER A 52 -2.96 1.22 8.59
N PRO A 53 -2.40 0.00 8.64
CA PRO A 53 -3.04 -1.20 8.08
C PRO A 53 -4.53 -1.30 8.46
N SER A 54 -4.87 -0.93 9.70
CA SER A 54 -6.24 -0.91 10.21
C SER A 54 -7.17 0.05 9.46
N HIS A 55 -6.63 1.13 8.89
CA HIS A 55 -7.39 2.02 8.01
C HIS A 55 -7.56 1.40 6.62
N ARG A 56 -6.51 0.79 6.04
CA ARG A 56 -6.61 0.08 4.75
C ARG A 56 -7.70 -0.98 4.75
N ASP A 57 -7.82 -1.74 5.84
CA ASP A 57 -8.87 -2.73 6.05
C ASP A 57 -10.28 -2.08 6.04
N LYS A 58 -10.39 -0.86 6.58
CA LYS A 58 -11.65 -0.10 6.59
C LYS A 58 -12.02 0.46 5.22
N TRP A 59 -11.05 0.73 4.36
CA TRP A 59 -11.26 1.29 3.01
C TRP A 59 -11.46 0.21 1.94
N LEU A 60 -10.65 -0.85 1.95
CA LEU A 60 -10.80 -1.98 1.03
C LEU A 60 -11.83 -3.00 1.51
N GLY A 61 -12.15 -3.01 2.81
CA GLY A 61 -12.85 -4.12 3.45
C GLY A 61 -11.91 -5.32 3.63
N GLU A 62 -12.15 -6.11 4.67
CA GLU A 62 -11.38 -7.33 4.96
C GLU A 62 -11.30 -8.26 3.73
N LYS A 63 -12.42 -8.38 3.00
CA LYS A 63 -12.50 -9.15 1.74
C LYS A 63 -11.72 -8.54 0.58
N GLY A 64 -11.62 -7.21 0.51
CA GLY A 64 -10.96 -6.54 -0.62
C GLY A 64 -9.45 -6.77 -0.62
N ILE A 65 -8.84 -6.90 0.56
CA ILE A 65 -7.41 -7.20 0.67
C ILE A 65 -7.12 -8.65 0.28
N ASP A 66 -7.96 -9.60 0.69
CA ASP A 66 -7.86 -11.00 0.27
C ASP A 66 -8.02 -11.15 -1.25
N GLU A 67 -8.97 -10.42 -1.85
CA GLU A 67 -9.15 -10.40 -3.31
C GLU A 67 -7.95 -9.80 -4.03
N LEU A 68 -7.38 -8.71 -3.51
CA LEU A 68 -6.20 -8.07 -4.08
C LEU A 68 -4.96 -8.98 -3.97
N LEU A 69 -4.81 -9.69 -2.86
CA LEU A 69 -3.79 -10.73 -2.70
C LEU A 69 -4.01 -11.87 -3.71
N ALA A 70 -5.23 -12.38 -3.86
CA ALA A 70 -5.56 -13.43 -4.82
C ALA A 70 -5.22 -13.01 -6.26
N GLN A 71 -5.59 -11.80 -6.66
CA GLN A 71 -5.28 -11.25 -7.98
C GLN A 71 -3.77 -11.06 -8.18
N SER A 72 -3.04 -10.60 -7.16
CA SER A 72 -1.57 -10.48 -7.25
C SER A 72 -0.88 -11.84 -7.43
N ILE A 73 -1.38 -12.88 -6.75
CA ILE A 73 -0.89 -14.26 -6.90
C ILE A 73 -1.21 -14.79 -8.30
N GLU A 74 -2.40 -14.51 -8.83
CA GLU A 74 -2.74 -14.88 -10.21
C GLU A 74 -1.87 -14.17 -11.24
N ALA A 75 -1.61 -12.87 -11.06
CA ALA A 75 -0.69 -12.11 -11.90
C ALA A 75 0.73 -12.68 -11.83
N ALA A 76 1.23 -13.00 -10.64
CA ALA A 76 2.53 -13.61 -10.44
C ALA A 76 2.65 -15.02 -11.09
N LYS A 77 1.56 -15.80 -11.07
CA LYS A 77 1.46 -17.07 -11.80
C LYS A 77 1.52 -16.86 -13.32
N LYS A 78 0.84 -15.83 -13.86
CA LYS A 78 0.88 -15.50 -15.29
C LYS A 78 2.28 -15.12 -15.75
N VAL A 79 3.03 -14.37 -14.93
CA VAL A 79 4.42 -13.97 -15.19
C VAL A 79 5.41 -15.11 -14.90
N ARG A 80 4.94 -16.31 -14.52
CA ARG A 80 5.73 -17.52 -14.23
C ARG A 80 6.78 -17.36 -13.12
N VAL A 81 6.65 -16.35 -12.27
CA VAL A 81 7.58 -16.10 -11.15
C VAL A 81 7.35 -17.09 -10.01
N VAL A 82 6.14 -17.65 -9.90
CA VAL A 82 5.76 -18.60 -8.85
C VAL A 82 5.59 -20.01 -9.42
N THR A 83 6.47 -20.93 -9.03
CA THR A 83 6.33 -22.37 -9.30
C THR A 83 5.46 -23.04 -8.26
N LYS A 84 4.53 -23.91 -8.68
CA LYS A 84 3.79 -24.79 -7.77
C LYS A 84 4.75 -25.82 -7.18
N LYS A 85 5.36 -25.52 -6.04
CA LYS A 85 6.13 -26.51 -5.27
C LYS A 85 5.18 -27.22 -4.30
N PRO A 86 5.08 -28.55 -4.30
CA PRO A 86 4.20 -29.27 -3.40
C PRO A 86 4.65 -29.08 -1.94
N MET A 87 3.70 -28.74 -1.06
CA MET A 87 3.94 -28.44 0.37
C MET A 87 4.62 -29.58 1.13
N ALA A 88 4.50 -30.82 0.64
CA ALA A 88 5.21 -31.98 1.17
C ALA A 88 6.75 -31.89 1.01
N SER A 89 7.24 -31.21 -0.03
CA SER A 89 8.70 -31.04 -0.25
C SER A 89 9.31 -30.00 0.69
N TRP A 90 8.50 -29.15 1.33
CA TRP A 90 8.96 -28.11 2.26
C TRP A 90 9.20 -28.70 3.65
N CYS A 91 8.34 -29.60 4.11
CA CYS A 91 8.52 -30.29 5.39
C CYS A 91 9.79 -31.16 5.43
N ALA A 92 10.22 -31.71 4.29
CA ALA A 92 11.43 -32.52 4.20
C ALA A 92 12.74 -31.71 4.27
N ALA A 93 12.70 -30.39 4.05
CA ALA A 93 13.88 -29.54 4.03
C ALA A 93 14.26 -28.97 5.42
N GLY A 94 13.37 -29.06 6.41
CA GLY A 94 13.59 -28.50 7.76
C GLY A 94 14.31 -29.43 8.74
N THR A 95 14.59 -30.68 8.37
CA THR A 95 15.14 -31.70 9.30
C THR A 95 16.66 -31.89 9.19
N LYS A 96 17.37 -31.11 8.37
CA LYS A 96 18.82 -31.22 8.17
C LYS A 96 19.58 -29.96 8.60
N ASP A 97 19.21 -29.43 9.75
CA ASP A 97 20.03 -28.46 10.49
C ASP A 97 19.81 -28.68 12.01
N ARG A 98 20.37 -29.78 12.51
CA ARG A 98 20.71 -29.98 13.92
C ARG A 98 21.86 -30.99 14.01
#